data_AF-A0AAX4H2Q4-F1
#
_entry.id   AF-A0AAX4H2Q4-F1
#
_cell.length_a   1.000
_cell.length_b   1.000
_cell.length_c   1.000
_cell.angle_alpha   90.00
_cell.angle_beta   90.00
_cell.angle_gamma   90.00
#
_symmetry.space_group_name_H-M   'P 1'
#
loop_
_entity.id
_entity.type
_entity.pdbx_description
1 polymer ?
#
loop_
_entity_poly.entity_id
_entity_poly.type
_entity_poly.pdbx_seq_one_letter_code
_entity_poly.pdbx_strand_id
1 'polypeptide(L)'
;MLKACLRSFSSSVPKLSAHGACARKTVRTIQNLYEQKIPISVVTAWDAITANIADEAQIDTVLVGDSLAMVALGYEDTNALELEDMVHHVRAVNRGNRSSLLVADIPFGSFEESEAQAVRSAITLVKKGKAQAVKIEGGVEMAPTIKKIVQAGVPVMGHIGLAPQKHNTLGGFRLQGNTLQSAVKIVEDCKAIEEAGVFAMVIECVPNKLAKLVTDSVSVPTIGIGAGNAVSGQVLVTADILGMEDKKPAKFVKQYMHFHGQAKLALENYNDEVKSGAYPDPNHHGYKMNSEVLNKVKEYLSQQDITNSE
;
A
#
# COMPACT_ATOMS: atom_id res chain seq x y z
N MET A 1 15.80 59.87 -25.54
CA MET A 1 16.61 58.63 -25.41
C MET A 1 16.26 57.95 -24.08
N LEU A 2 15.29 57.03 -24.10
CA LEU A 2 14.98 56.17 -22.95
C LEU A 2 16.04 55.06 -22.84
N LYS A 3 16.79 54.99 -21.74
CA LYS A 3 17.56 53.79 -21.37
C LYS A 3 16.74 53.00 -20.34
N ALA A 4 16.16 51.89 -20.80
CA ALA A 4 15.52 50.90 -19.96
C ALA A 4 16.58 50.16 -19.13
N CYS A 5 16.45 50.21 -17.80
CA CYS A 5 17.26 49.41 -16.89
C CYS A 5 16.57 48.06 -16.71
N LEU A 6 16.93 47.09 -17.54
CA LEU A 6 16.51 45.69 -17.40
C LEU A 6 17.30 45.06 -16.23
N ARG A 7 16.64 44.91 -15.08
CA ARG A 7 17.13 44.04 -13.99
C ARG A 7 16.83 42.59 -14.36
N SER A 8 17.87 41.80 -14.61
CA SER A 8 17.76 40.35 -14.76
C SER A 8 17.37 39.72 -13.42
N PHE A 9 16.17 39.16 -13.34
CA PHE A 9 15.81 38.28 -12.23
C PHE A 9 16.50 36.92 -12.45
N SER A 10 17.43 36.60 -11.56
CA SER A 10 18.02 35.27 -11.42
C SER A 10 16.90 34.24 -11.22
N SER A 11 16.71 33.34 -12.18
CA SER A 11 15.79 32.20 -12.12
C SER A 11 16.37 31.07 -11.26
N SER A 12 16.75 31.38 -10.02
CA SER A 12 17.05 30.34 -9.04
C SER A 12 15.72 29.76 -8.56
N VAL A 13 15.36 28.59 -9.09
CA VAL A 13 14.36 27.71 -8.50
C VAL A 13 14.69 27.60 -7.00
N PRO A 14 13.76 27.95 -6.09
CA PRO A 14 14.06 27.83 -4.67
C PRO A 14 14.32 26.35 -4.40
N LYS A 15 15.54 26.04 -3.94
CA LYS A 15 15.83 24.73 -3.34
C LYS A 15 14.81 24.55 -2.23
N LEU A 16 13.88 23.62 -2.43
CA LEU A 16 12.97 23.17 -1.39
C LEU A 16 13.82 22.74 -0.19
N SER A 17 13.74 23.56 0.85
CA SER A 17 14.34 23.31 2.15
C SER A 17 13.85 21.96 2.66
N ALA A 18 14.78 21.12 3.11
CA ALA A 18 14.53 19.81 3.69
C ALA A 18 13.88 19.87 5.10
N HIS A 19 13.09 20.90 5.40
CA HIS A 19 12.32 21.05 6.64
C HIS A 19 10.94 21.63 6.35
N GLY A 20 10.02 20.70 6.11
CA GLY A 20 8.58 20.88 6.19
C GLY A 20 7.98 19.49 6.25
N ALA A 21 8.36 18.68 7.25
CA ALA A 21 7.78 17.35 7.42
C ALA A 21 6.26 17.53 7.50
N CYS A 22 5.54 17.10 6.45
CA CYS A 22 4.09 17.16 6.46
C CYS A 22 3.62 16.32 7.65
N ALA A 23 2.89 16.94 8.57
CA ALA A 23 2.45 16.27 9.78
C ALA A 23 1.65 15.02 9.40
N ARG A 24 1.89 13.91 10.10
CA ARG A 24 1.21 12.65 9.82
C ARG A 24 -0.31 12.84 9.88
N LYS A 25 -0.98 12.50 8.78
CA LYS A 25 -2.44 12.49 8.64
C LYS A 25 -3.02 11.55 9.70
N THR A 26 -4.12 12.00 10.30
CA THR A 26 -4.80 11.30 11.38
C THR A 26 -6.21 10.91 10.93
N VAL A 27 -6.92 10.11 11.72
CA VAL A 27 -8.36 9.86 11.52
C VAL A 27 -9.14 11.17 11.39
N ARG A 28 -8.82 12.19 12.21
CA ARG A 28 -9.44 13.52 12.11
C ARG A 28 -9.13 14.20 10.78
N THR A 29 -7.93 14.01 10.23
CA THR A 29 -7.59 14.52 8.89
C THR A 29 -8.50 13.90 7.84
N ILE A 30 -8.75 12.59 7.90
CA ILE A 30 -9.65 11.89 6.97
C ILE A 30 -11.09 12.37 7.13
N GLN A 31 -11.57 12.57 8.36
CA GLN A 31 -12.89 13.15 8.61
C GLN A 31 -13.03 14.57 8.05
N ASN A 32 -12.00 15.42 8.22
CA ASN A 32 -12.00 16.77 7.64
C ASN A 32 -12.08 16.76 6.11
N LEU A 33 -11.37 15.82 5.44
CA LEU A 33 -11.47 15.67 3.98
C LEU A 33 -12.89 15.31 3.56
N TYR A 34 -13.51 14.37 4.28
CA TYR A 34 -14.89 13.97 4.04
C TYR A 34 -15.89 15.12 4.23
N GLU A 35 -15.81 15.86 5.34
CA GLU A 35 -16.66 17.02 5.62
C GLU A 35 -16.51 18.13 4.56
N GLN A 36 -15.29 18.31 4.04
CA GLN A 36 -14.99 19.24 2.96
C GLN A 36 -15.33 18.72 1.56
N LYS A 37 -15.83 17.47 1.46
CA LYS A 37 -16.14 16.78 0.20
C LYS A 37 -14.93 16.65 -0.73
N ILE A 38 -13.74 16.54 -0.15
CA ILE A 38 -12.50 16.24 -0.87
C ILE A 38 -12.35 14.71 -0.92
N PRO A 39 -12.30 14.09 -2.11
CA PRO A 39 -12.19 12.64 -2.22
C PRO A 39 -10.92 12.10 -1.57
N ILE A 40 -11.07 11.04 -0.77
CA ILE A 40 -9.97 10.43 -0.03
C ILE A 40 -9.24 9.41 -0.92
N SER A 41 -7.92 9.55 -1.02
CA SER A 41 -7.06 8.62 -1.75
C SER A 41 -6.45 7.56 -0.82
N VAL A 42 -6.64 6.29 -1.16
CA VAL A 42 -6.08 5.15 -0.44
C VAL A 42 -5.35 4.23 -1.41
N VAL A 43 -4.15 3.79 -1.06
CA VAL A 43 -3.42 2.75 -1.82
C VAL A 43 -2.80 1.75 -0.86
N THR A 44 -2.59 0.52 -1.32
CA THR A 44 -1.90 -0.48 -0.50
C THR A 44 -0.38 -0.25 -0.49
N ALA A 45 0.31 -0.67 0.57
CA ALA A 45 1.77 -0.78 0.57
C ALA A 45 2.18 -1.97 1.44
N TRP A 46 3.32 -2.58 1.13
CA TRP A 46 3.82 -3.75 1.85
C TRP A 46 5.29 -3.60 2.28
N ASP A 47 6.01 -2.58 1.81
CA ASP A 47 7.40 -2.33 2.18
C ASP A 47 7.72 -0.83 2.28
N ALA A 48 8.96 -0.51 2.62
CA ALA A 48 9.40 0.88 2.77
C ALA A 48 9.43 1.65 1.43
N ILE A 49 9.67 0.98 0.31
CA ILE A 49 9.81 1.62 -1.02
C ILE A 49 8.43 2.04 -1.50
N THR A 50 7.48 1.10 -1.52
CA THR A 50 6.08 1.35 -1.91
C THR A 50 5.43 2.41 -1.01
N ALA A 51 5.71 2.36 0.30
CA ALA A 51 5.25 3.37 1.25
C ALA A 51 5.84 4.76 0.98
N ASN A 52 7.13 4.85 0.67
CA ASN A 52 7.79 6.13 0.39
C ASN A 52 7.28 6.75 -0.93
N ILE A 53 7.04 5.94 -1.96
CA ILE A 53 6.44 6.40 -3.22
C ILE A 53 5.02 6.93 -2.97
N ALA A 54 4.19 6.21 -2.20
CA ALA A 54 2.84 6.66 -1.86
C ALA A 54 2.84 7.97 -1.04
N ASP A 55 3.80 8.12 -0.12
CA ASP A 55 3.99 9.32 0.68
C ASP A 55 4.39 10.53 -0.17
N GLU A 56 5.34 10.36 -1.09
CA GLU A 56 5.77 11.42 -2.02
C GLU A 56 4.67 11.82 -3.00
N ALA A 57 3.80 10.86 -3.37
CA ALA A 57 2.59 11.12 -4.14
C ALA A 57 1.46 11.78 -3.33
N GLN A 58 1.68 12.06 -2.04
CA GLN A 58 0.73 12.72 -1.13
C GLN A 58 -0.57 11.94 -0.90
N ILE A 59 -0.54 10.61 -1.00
CA ILE A 59 -1.69 9.75 -0.71
C ILE A 59 -2.21 9.98 0.72
N ASP A 60 -3.53 9.97 0.91
CA ASP A 60 -4.15 10.24 2.22
C ASP A 60 -3.97 9.11 3.22
N THR A 61 -4.18 7.89 2.76
CA THR A 61 -4.07 6.68 3.58
C THR A 61 -3.27 5.61 2.86
N VAL A 62 -2.30 5.03 3.58
CA VAL A 62 -1.61 3.81 3.15
C VAL A 62 -2.19 2.64 3.94
N LEU A 63 -2.66 1.62 3.20
CA LEU A 63 -3.19 0.39 3.76
C LEU A 63 -2.17 -0.75 3.63
N VAL A 64 -1.73 -1.30 4.74
CA VAL A 64 -1.03 -2.61 4.73
C VAL A 64 -2.11 -3.67 4.72
N GLY A 65 -2.55 -3.99 3.50
CA GLY A 65 -3.64 -4.92 3.27
C GLY A 65 -3.15 -6.36 3.17
N ASP A 66 -3.97 -7.31 3.59
CA ASP A 66 -3.68 -8.75 3.46
C ASP A 66 -3.50 -9.21 2.00
N SER A 67 -3.95 -8.41 1.03
CA SER A 67 -3.57 -8.53 -0.40
C SER A 67 -2.07 -8.72 -0.65
N LEU A 68 -1.19 -8.27 0.27
CA LEU A 68 0.26 -8.53 0.21
C LEU A 68 0.60 -10.02 0.17
N ALA A 69 -0.25 -10.88 0.74
CA ALA A 69 -0.14 -12.33 0.66
C ALA A 69 0.04 -12.79 -0.79
N MET A 70 -0.79 -12.24 -1.68
CA MET A 70 -0.79 -12.61 -3.08
C MET A 70 0.24 -11.81 -3.88
N VAL A 71 0.21 -10.48 -3.77
CA VAL A 71 0.99 -9.60 -4.67
C VAL A 71 2.45 -9.45 -4.28
N ALA A 72 2.81 -9.74 -3.03
CA ALA A 72 4.19 -9.61 -2.53
C ALA A 72 4.79 -10.95 -2.10
N LEU A 73 4.00 -11.84 -1.48
CA LEU A 73 4.49 -13.14 -0.98
C LEU A 73 4.21 -14.31 -1.91
N GLY A 74 3.34 -14.14 -2.92
CA GLY A 74 3.03 -15.17 -3.90
C GLY A 74 2.13 -16.29 -3.40
N TYR A 75 1.41 -16.09 -2.30
CA TYR A 75 0.35 -17.02 -1.85
C TYR A 75 -0.83 -17.02 -2.82
N GLU A 76 -1.56 -18.14 -2.86
CA GLU A 76 -2.74 -18.30 -3.71
C GLU A 76 -3.93 -17.45 -3.25
N ASP A 77 -4.02 -17.19 -1.94
CA ASP A 77 -5.06 -16.39 -1.32
C ASP A 77 -4.52 -15.59 -0.11
N THR A 78 -5.39 -14.77 0.49
CA THR A 78 -5.06 -13.91 1.64
C THR A 78 -5.08 -14.64 2.99
N ASN A 79 -5.63 -15.86 3.06
CA ASN A 79 -5.83 -16.58 4.32
C ASN A 79 -4.55 -17.23 4.84
N ALA A 80 -3.54 -17.40 3.98
CA ALA A 80 -2.22 -17.88 4.36
C ALA A 80 -1.38 -16.88 5.16
N LEU A 81 -1.82 -15.62 5.27
CA LEU A 81 -1.05 -14.56 5.93
C LEU A 81 -1.25 -14.56 7.44
N GLU A 82 -0.17 -14.76 8.18
CA GLU A 82 -0.18 -14.76 9.64
C GLU A 82 -0.09 -13.34 10.23
N LEU A 83 -0.52 -13.18 11.49
CA LEU A 83 -0.46 -11.91 12.21
C LEU A 83 0.97 -11.37 12.35
N GLU A 84 1.95 -12.26 12.56
CA GLU A 84 3.36 -11.92 12.66
C GLU A 84 3.91 -11.31 11.37
N ASP A 85 3.53 -11.86 10.22
CA ASP A 85 3.91 -11.35 8.90
C ASP A 85 3.28 -9.98 8.65
N MET A 86 2.00 -9.82 9.00
CA MET A 86 1.35 -8.51 8.96
C MET A 86 2.11 -7.49 9.82
N VAL A 87 2.49 -7.83 11.06
CA VAL A 87 3.29 -6.95 11.92
C VAL A 87 4.65 -6.59 11.28
N HIS A 88 5.31 -7.55 10.63
CA HIS A 88 6.56 -7.31 9.91
C HIS A 88 6.38 -6.25 8.82
N HIS A 89 5.39 -6.45 7.94
CA HIS A 89 5.12 -5.55 6.82
C HIS A 89 4.67 -4.16 7.29
N VAL A 90 3.83 -4.08 8.34
CA VAL A 90 3.43 -2.79 8.93
C VAL A 90 4.65 -2.02 9.45
N ARG A 91 5.62 -2.69 10.08
CA ARG A 91 6.88 -2.03 10.50
C ARG A 91 7.71 -1.55 9.31
N ALA A 92 7.79 -2.33 8.24
CA ALA A 92 8.51 -1.95 7.03
C ALA A 92 7.88 -0.71 6.39
N VAL A 93 6.56 -0.74 6.17
CA VAL A 93 5.79 0.38 5.63
C VAL A 93 5.90 1.61 6.51
N ASN A 94 5.82 1.47 7.84
CA ASN A 94 5.94 2.60 8.76
C ASN A 94 7.30 3.33 8.66
N ARG A 95 8.39 2.66 8.24
CA ARG A 95 9.69 3.31 8.01
C ARG A 95 9.71 4.16 6.74
N GLY A 96 8.93 3.79 5.71
CA GLY A 96 8.82 4.52 4.45
C GLY A 96 7.71 5.57 4.42
N ASN A 97 6.64 5.36 5.19
CA ASN A 97 5.50 6.27 5.29
C ASN A 97 5.76 7.37 6.34
N ARG A 98 5.79 8.64 5.94
CA ARG A 98 6.05 9.78 6.84
C ARG A 98 4.77 10.52 7.20
N SER A 99 3.89 10.73 6.23
CA SER A 99 2.76 11.65 6.28
C SER A 99 1.39 10.99 6.10
N SER A 100 1.24 9.90 5.35
CA SER A 100 -0.07 9.24 5.17
C SER A 100 -0.56 8.58 6.47
N LEU A 101 -1.89 8.48 6.64
CA LEU A 101 -2.48 7.65 7.69
C LEU A 101 -2.14 6.18 7.41
N LEU A 102 -1.52 5.48 8.36
CA LEU A 102 -1.22 4.04 8.23
C LEU A 102 -2.33 3.19 8.83
N VAL A 103 -3.03 2.45 7.97
CA VAL A 103 -4.03 1.44 8.34
C VAL A 103 -3.42 0.06 8.10
N ALA A 104 -3.65 -0.89 9.00
CA ALA A 104 -3.22 -2.28 8.84
C ALA A 104 -4.43 -3.22 8.87
N ASP A 105 -4.48 -4.17 7.94
CA ASP A 105 -5.49 -5.24 8.04
C ASP A 105 -5.25 -6.11 9.26
N ILE A 106 -6.34 -6.57 9.87
CA ILE A 106 -6.31 -7.70 10.78
C ILE A 106 -6.48 -8.96 9.90
N PRO A 107 -5.46 -9.83 9.80
CA PRO A 107 -5.52 -10.99 8.90
C PRO A 107 -6.51 -12.04 9.40
N PHE A 108 -7.01 -12.86 8.47
CA PHE A 108 -7.90 -13.97 8.75
C PHE A 108 -7.36 -14.88 9.87
N GLY A 109 -8.25 -15.39 10.72
CA GLY A 109 -7.92 -16.26 11.86
C GLY A 109 -7.45 -15.52 13.11
N SER A 110 -7.23 -14.20 13.04
CA SER A 110 -6.72 -13.41 14.16
C SER A 110 -7.78 -12.53 14.85
N PHE A 111 -9.05 -12.59 14.43
CA PHE A 111 -10.13 -11.81 15.05
C PHE A 111 -11.48 -12.52 15.19
N GLU A 112 -11.65 -13.68 14.56
CA GLU A 112 -12.92 -14.40 14.45
C GLU A 112 -13.20 -15.27 15.66
N GLU A 113 -12.17 -15.68 16.42
CA GLU A 113 -12.32 -16.59 17.56
C GLU A 113 -13.10 -15.93 18.71
N SER A 114 -12.78 -14.67 19.02
CA SER A 114 -13.45 -13.91 20.07
C SER A 114 -13.14 -12.42 20.00
N GLU A 115 -14.02 -11.60 20.57
CA GLU A 115 -13.79 -10.16 20.76
C GLU A 115 -12.43 -9.88 21.45
N ALA A 116 -12.06 -10.71 22.42
CA ALA A 116 -10.81 -10.58 23.16
C ALA A 116 -9.58 -10.88 22.29
N GLN A 117 -9.66 -11.85 21.38
CA GLN A 117 -8.61 -12.14 20.40
C GLN A 117 -8.44 -10.95 19.45
N ALA A 118 -9.53 -10.47 18.86
CA ALA A 118 -9.50 -9.34 17.93
C ALA A 118 -8.90 -8.07 18.54
N VAL A 119 -9.24 -7.76 19.80
CA VAL A 119 -8.65 -6.64 20.55
C VAL A 119 -7.14 -6.83 20.73
N ARG A 120 -6.67 -8.05 21.09
CA ARG A 120 -5.23 -8.33 21.21
C ARG A 120 -4.50 -8.18 19.88
N SER A 121 -5.07 -8.65 18.78
CA SER A 121 -4.51 -8.54 17.44
C SER A 121 -4.41 -7.08 16.99
N ALA A 122 -5.49 -6.31 17.16
CA ALA A 122 -5.52 -4.88 16.84
C ALA A 122 -4.48 -4.08 17.65
N ILE A 123 -4.39 -4.33 18.97
CA ILE A 123 -3.39 -3.72 19.84
C ILE A 123 -1.97 -4.14 19.40
N THR A 124 -1.78 -5.36 18.94
CA THR A 124 -0.47 -5.84 18.46
C THR A 124 -0.04 -5.10 17.20
N LEU A 125 -0.93 -4.90 16.23
CA LEU A 125 -0.67 -4.12 15.01
C LEU A 125 -0.33 -2.66 15.33
N VAL A 126 -1.01 -2.05 16.30
CA VAL A 126 -0.70 -0.69 16.75
C VAL A 126 0.63 -0.64 17.51
N LYS A 127 0.81 -1.45 18.56
CA LYS A 127 1.97 -1.36 19.46
C LYS A 127 3.26 -1.86 18.82
N LYS A 128 3.21 -3.03 18.17
CA LYS A 128 4.37 -3.66 17.54
C LYS A 128 4.51 -3.24 16.08
N GLY A 129 3.41 -3.22 15.34
CA GLY A 129 3.40 -2.83 13.92
C GLY A 129 3.63 -1.33 13.71
N LYS A 130 3.15 -0.48 14.63
CA LYS A 130 3.11 1.00 14.52
C LYS A 130 2.04 1.55 13.58
N ALA A 131 1.02 0.75 13.26
CA ALA A 131 -0.18 1.25 12.59
C ALA A 131 -0.89 2.31 13.46
N GLN A 132 -1.58 3.26 12.82
CA GLN A 132 -2.42 4.24 13.52
C GLN A 132 -3.89 3.78 13.63
N ALA A 133 -4.30 2.86 12.76
CA ALA A 133 -5.63 2.30 12.72
C ALA A 133 -5.58 0.87 12.15
N VAL A 134 -6.67 0.12 12.31
CA VAL A 134 -6.81 -1.23 11.77
C VAL A 134 -7.99 -1.33 10.81
N LYS A 135 -7.93 -2.24 9.84
CA LYS A 135 -9.07 -2.63 8.99
C LYS A 135 -9.53 -4.04 9.34
N ILE A 136 -10.85 -4.24 9.40
CA ILE A 136 -11.47 -5.53 9.73
C ILE A 136 -12.66 -5.80 8.80
N GLU A 137 -12.78 -7.06 8.37
CA GLU A 137 -13.85 -7.49 7.47
C GLU A 137 -15.03 -8.07 8.25
N GLY A 138 -16.24 -7.69 7.86
CA GLY A 138 -17.46 -8.23 8.45
C GLY A 138 -18.52 -7.18 8.70
N GLY A 139 -19.77 -7.62 8.61
CA GLY A 139 -20.95 -6.79 8.74
C GLY A 139 -21.54 -6.81 10.14
N VAL A 140 -22.87 -6.98 10.20
CA VAL A 140 -23.63 -7.09 11.46
C VAL A 140 -22.98 -8.08 12.44
N GLU A 141 -22.46 -9.21 11.94
CA GLU A 141 -21.84 -10.24 12.78
C GLU A 141 -20.56 -9.78 13.49
N MET A 142 -19.86 -8.79 12.94
CA MET A 142 -18.58 -8.29 13.46
C MET A 142 -18.74 -6.97 14.24
N ALA A 143 -19.94 -6.38 14.25
CA ALA A 143 -20.22 -5.14 14.97
C ALA A 143 -19.88 -5.20 16.47
N PRO A 144 -20.18 -6.29 17.23
CA PRO A 144 -19.76 -6.40 18.63
C PRO A 144 -18.22 -6.35 18.80
N THR A 145 -17.49 -7.08 17.96
CA THR A 145 -16.03 -7.10 17.94
C THR A 145 -15.43 -5.74 17.59
N ILE A 146 -15.93 -5.08 16.55
CA ILE A 146 -15.53 -3.73 16.15
C ILE A 146 -15.70 -2.76 17.32
N LYS A 147 -16.86 -2.80 17.97
CA LYS A 147 -17.16 -1.95 19.13
C LYS A 147 -16.15 -2.14 20.26
N LYS A 148 -15.71 -3.37 20.52
CA LYS A 148 -14.67 -3.66 21.53
C LYS A 148 -13.30 -3.11 21.15
N ILE A 149 -12.90 -3.22 19.88
CA ILE A 149 -11.64 -2.66 19.38
C ILE A 149 -11.65 -1.12 19.51
N VAL A 150 -12.76 -0.49 19.11
CA VAL A 150 -12.96 0.97 19.23
C VAL A 150 -12.93 1.39 20.70
N GLN A 151 -13.62 0.68 21.60
CA GLN A 151 -13.61 0.94 23.05
C GLN A 151 -12.21 0.78 23.68
N ALA A 152 -11.36 -0.07 23.11
CA ALA A 152 -9.95 -0.21 23.51
C ALA A 152 -9.06 0.95 23.01
N GLY A 153 -9.63 1.92 22.28
CA GLY A 153 -8.93 3.10 21.78
C GLY A 153 -8.20 2.89 20.44
N VAL A 154 -8.50 1.81 19.72
CA VAL A 154 -7.92 1.56 18.39
C VAL A 154 -8.92 1.99 17.31
N PRO A 155 -8.60 2.96 16.44
CA PRO A 155 -9.49 3.33 15.35
C PRO A 155 -9.66 2.20 14.34
N VAL A 156 -10.90 1.98 13.90
CA VAL A 156 -11.25 0.89 12.98
C VAL A 156 -11.81 1.44 11.68
N MET A 157 -11.26 0.98 10.55
CA MET A 157 -11.86 1.05 9.24
C MET A 157 -12.62 -0.27 8.99
N GLY A 158 -13.92 -0.23 8.78
CA GLY A 158 -14.67 -1.45 8.45
C GLY A 158 -14.46 -1.87 6.99
N HIS A 159 -14.85 -3.08 6.64
CA HIS A 159 -14.89 -3.56 5.25
C HIS A 159 -16.17 -4.37 5.00
N ILE A 160 -17.04 -3.84 4.14
CA ILE A 160 -18.32 -4.44 3.70
C ILE A 160 -18.30 -4.70 2.19
N GLY A 161 -19.08 -5.69 1.76
CA GLY A 161 -19.20 -6.09 0.37
C GLY A 161 -18.51 -7.43 0.16
N LEU A 162 -17.68 -7.53 -0.87
CA LEU A 162 -16.84 -8.70 -1.07
C LEU A 162 -15.70 -8.67 -0.05
N ALA A 163 -15.72 -9.58 0.92
CA ALA A 163 -14.66 -9.77 1.91
C ALA A 163 -13.73 -10.91 1.45
N PRO A 164 -12.52 -10.62 0.92
CA PRO A 164 -11.58 -11.63 0.41
C PRO A 164 -11.27 -12.76 1.40
N GLN A 165 -11.23 -12.48 2.70
CA GLN A 165 -10.95 -13.50 3.71
C GLN A 165 -12.03 -14.59 3.77
N LYS A 166 -13.24 -14.26 3.30
CA LYS A 166 -14.39 -15.16 3.18
C LYS A 166 -14.58 -15.71 1.76
N HIS A 167 -13.58 -15.60 0.87
CA HIS A 167 -13.71 -16.01 -0.55
C HIS A 167 -14.18 -17.47 -0.71
N ASN A 168 -13.73 -18.39 0.14
CA ASN A 168 -14.16 -19.79 0.12
C ASN A 168 -15.66 -19.94 0.39
N THR A 169 -16.21 -19.21 1.35
CA THR A 169 -17.65 -19.20 1.65
C THR A 169 -18.45 -18.49 0.55
N LEU A 170 -17.86 -17.48 -0.09
CA LEU A 170 -18.50 -16.69 -1.15
C LEU A 170 -18.41 -17.34 -2.54
N GLY A 171 -17.65 -18.42 -2.69
CA GLY A 171 -17.42 -19.10 -3.98
C GLY A 171 -16.60 -18.25 -4.95
N GLY A 172 -15.61 -17.53 -4.42
CA GLY A 172 -14.67 -16.65 -5.14
C GLY A 172 -15.03 -15.16 -5.11
N PHE A 173 -14.31 -14.37 -5.91
CA PHE A 173 -14.44 -12.92 -5.99
C PHE A 173 -15.65 -12.49 -6.84
N ARG A 174 -16.83 -12.38 -6.21
CA ARG A 174 -18.10 -12.10 -6.89
C ARG A 174 -18.71 -10.77 -6.46
N LEU A 175 -19.44 -10.14 -7.38
CA LEU A 175 -20.26 -8.95 -7.15
C LEU A 175 -21.27 -9.21 -6.03
N GLN A 176 -21.34 -8.32 -5.04
CA GLN A 176 -22.30 -8.36 -3.93
C GLN A 176 -23.43 -7.35 -4.14
N GLY A 177 -24.62 -7.59 -3.58
CA GLY A 177 -25.74 -6.63 -3.65
C GLY A 177 -26.49 -6.62 -4.98
N ASN A 178 -26.42 -7.71 -5.76
CA ASN A 178 -27.14 -7.85 -7.04
C ASN A 178 -28.58 -8.40 -6.89
N THR A 179 -28.97 -8.82 -5.69
CA THR A 179 -30.34 -9.21 -5.33
C THR A 179 -30.86 -8.29 -4.21
N LEU A 180 -32.18 -8.20 -4.06
CA LEU A 180 -32.79 -7.39 -2.99
C LEU A 180 -32.26 -7.80 -1.60
N GLN A 181 -32.23 -9.09 -1.31
CA GLN A 181 -31.75 -9.60 -0.02
C GLN A 181 -30.28 -9.24 0.24
N SER A 182 -29.40 -9.44 -0.75
CA SER A 182 -27.98 -9.09 -0.62
C SER A 182 -27.77 -7.58 -0.51
N ALA A 183 -28.56 -6.78 -1.25
CA ALA A 183 -28.48 -5.33 -1.20
C ALA A 183 -28.93 -4.77 0.16
N VAL A 184 -30.03 -5.29 0.71
CA VAL A 184 -30.51 -4.94 2.06
C VAL A 184 -29.45 -5.32 3.10
N LYS A 185 -28.87 -6.52 3.00
CA LYS A 185 -27.80 -6.95 3.92
C LYS A 185 -26.62 -5.97 3.92
N ILE A 186 -26.16 -5.50 2.75
CA ILE A 186 -25.07 -4.51 2.67
C ILE A 186 -25.44 -3.23 3.43
N VAL A 187 -26.66 -2.73 3.28
CA VAL A 187 -27.11 -1.51 3.99
C VAL A 187 -27.15 -1.75 5.50
N GLU A 188 -27.68 -2.88 5.95
CA GLU A 188 -27.72 -3.27 7.36
C GLU A 188 -26.32 -3.41 7.95
N ASP A 189 -25.42 -4.08 7.23
CA ASP A 189 -24.02 -4.27 7.61
C ASP A 189 -23.32 -2.93 7.79
N CYS A 190 -23.47 -2.00 6.82
CA CYS A 190 -22.85 -0.67 6.89
C CYS A 190 -23.34 0.12 8.10
N LYS A 191 -24.65 0.11 8.36
CA LYS A 191 -25.23 0.80 9.53
C LYS A 191 -24.78 0.19 10.84
N ALA A 192 -24.69 -1.14 10.92
CA ALA A 192 -24.27 -1.82 12.14
C ALA A 192 -22.81 -1.53 12.50
N ILE A 193 -21.90 -1.51 11.51
CA ILE A 193 -20.49 -1.19 11.77
C ILE A 193 -20.29 0.31 12.04
N GLU A 194 -21.10 1.18 11.44
CA GLU A 194 -21.15 2.61 11.78
C GLU A 194 -21.53 2.79 13.25
N GLU A 195 -22.62 2.15 13.71
CA GLU A 195 -23.03 2.21 15.11
C GLU A 195 -21.99 1.62 16.06
N ALA A 196 -21.22 0.62 15.60
CA ALA A 196 -20.10 0.06 16.34
C ALA A 196 -18.91 1.03 16.49
N GLY A 197 -18.86 2.11 15.68
CA GLY A 197 -17.91 3.21 15.82
C GLY A 197 -16.72 3.18 14.85
N VAL A 198 -16.85 2.56 13.67
CA VAL A 198 -15.82 2.70 12.62
C VAL A 198 -15.64 4.17 12.23
N PHE A 199 -14.41 4.60 11.90
CA PHE A 199 -14.18 5.98 11.43
C PHE A 199 -14.35 6.13 9.91
N ALA A 200 -14.31 5.02 9.19
CA ALA A 200 -14.47 4.90 7.75
C ALA A 200 -14.85 3.44 7.42
N MET A 201 -15.34 3.17 6.22
CA MET A 201 -15.55 1.79 5.76
C MET A 201 -15.20 1.61 4.28
N VAL A 202 -14.57 0.49 3.95
CA VAL A 202 -14.37 0.04 2.57
C VAL A 202 -15.67 -0.60 2.07
N ILE A 203 -16.06 -0.27 0.84
CA ILE A 203 -17.15 -0.89 0.10
C ILE A 203 -16.57 -1.56 -1.14
N GLU A 204 -16.53 -2.89 -1.17
CA GLU A 204 -15.88 -3.66 -2.23
C GLU A 204 -16.86 -4.42 -3.12
N CYS A 205 -16.69 -4.29 -4.44
CA CYS A 205 -17.44 -5.01 -5.46
C CYS A 205 -18.98 -4.93 -5.27
N VAL A 206 -19.48 -3.70 -5.08
CA VAL A 206 -20.92 -3.39 -4.91
C VAL A 206 -21.42 -2.54 -6.10
N PRO A 207 -22.62 -2.78 -6.66
CA PRO A 207 -23.18 -1.96 -7.73
C PRO A 207 -23.17 -0.46 -7.40
N ASN A 208 -22.72 0.37 -8.35
CA ASN A 208 -22.50 1.81 -8.16
C ASN A 208 -23.71 2.55 -7.55
N LYS A 209 -24.94 2.19 -7.94
CA LYS A 209 -26.16 2.81 -7.41
C LYS A 209 -26.43 2.43 -5.95
N LEU A 210 -26.11 1.20 -5.56
CA LEU A 210 -26.23 0.74 -4.18
C LEU A 210 -25.12 1.34 -3.32
N ALA A 211 -23.87 1.39 -3.81
CA ALA A 211 -22.77 2.04 -3.12
C ALA A 211 -23.03 3.54 -2.86
N LYS A 212 -23.65 4.23 -3.83
CA LYS A 212 -24.15 5.60 -3.64
C LYS A 212 -25.19 5.67 -2.51
N LEU A 213 -26.20 4.81 -2.55
CA LEU A 213 -27.27 4.79 -1.55
C LEU A 213 -26.72 4.54 -0.15
N VAL A 214 -25.80 3.59 -0.01
CA VAL A 214 -25.09 3.32 1.25
C VAL A 214 -24.34 4.55 1.72
N THR A 215 -23.54 5.17 0.85
CA THR A 215 -22.75 6.38 1.15
C THR A 215 -23.64 7.54 1.61
N ASP A 216 -24.80 7.73 1.00
CA ASP A 216 -25.76 8.77 1.40
C ASP A 216 -26.48 8.44 2.73
N SER A 217 -26.43 7.17 3.18
CA SER A 217 -27.17 6.68 4.36
C SER A 217 -26.35 6.55 5.64
N VAL A 218 -25.02 6.73 5.55
CA VAL A 218 -24.08 6.70 6.67
C VAL A 218 -23.39 8.06 6.81
N SER A 219 -22.90 8.36 8.00
CA SER A 219 -22.22 9.59 8.41
C SER A 219 -20.69 9.52 8.36
N VAL A 220 -20.14 8.32 8.13
CA VAL A 220 -18.70 8.09 8.02
C VAL A 220 -18.27 7.94 6.55
N PRO A 221 -17.04 8.31 6.17
CA PRO A 221 -16.57 8.16 4.81
C PRO A 221 -16.56 6.71 4.33
N THR A 222 -17.08 6.52 3.12
CA THR A 222 -17.02 5.25 2.36
C THR A 222 -15.86 5.26 1.37
N ILE A 223 -15.04 4.22 1.37
CA ILE A 223 -13.88 4.06 0.47
C ILE A 223 -14.19 2.94 -0.52
N GLY A 224 -14.39 3.27 -1.79
CA GLY A 224 -14.78 2.29 -2.80
C GLY A 224 -13.61 1.54 -3.41
N ILE A 225 -13.82 0.26 -3.71
CA ILE A 225 -13.00 -0.52 -4.65
C ILE A 225 -13.95 -1.37 -5.50
N GLY A 226 -14.09 -1.02 -6.77
CA GLY A 226 -15.15 -1.59 -7.61
C GLY A 226 -16.57 -1.24 -7.17
N ALA A 227 -16.74 -0.09 -6.50
CA ALA A 227 -18.04 0.42 -6.02
C ALA A 227 -18.53 1.70 -6.74
N GLY A 228 -17.87 2.07 -7.85
CA GLY A 228 -18.13 3.32 -8.57
C GLY A 228 -17.54 4.55 -7.86
N ASN A 229 -17.82 5.74 -8.40
CA ASN A 229 -17.24 7.00 -7.94
C ASN A 229 -18.15 7.81 -6.98
N ALA A 230 -19.35 7.32 -6.68
CA ALA A 230 -20.32 7.98 -5.80
C ALA A 230 -20.12 7.60 -4.31
N VAL A 231 -18.87 7.43 -3.92
CA VAL A 231 -18.38 7.12 -2.58
C VAL A 231 -17.45 8.26 -2.12
N SER A 232 -17.02 8.24 -0.87
CA SER A 232 -16.22 9.33 -0.28
C SER A 232 -14.74 9.31 -0.67
N GLY A 233 -14.23 8.16 -1.11
CA GLY A 233 -12.85 7.95 -1.51
C GLY A 233 -12.66 6.66 -2.30
N GLN A 234 -11.43 6.35 -2.70
CA GLN A 234 -11.11 5.16 -3.48
C GLN A 234 -9.90 4.44 -2.90
N VAL A 235 -9.92 3.10 -2.93
CA VAL A 235 -8.78 2.25 -2.64
C VAL A 235 -8.46 1.35 -3.83
N LEU A 236 -7.18 1.17 -4.12
CA LEU A 236 -6.68 0.17 -5.07
C LEU A 236 -5.37 -0.44 -4.56
N VAL A 237 -5.10 -1.69 -4.99
CA VAL A 237 -3.85 -2.37 -4.71
C VAL A 237 -2.74 -1.72 -5.55
N THR A 238 -1.63 -1.30 -4.92
CA THR A 238 -0.55 -0.58 -5.63
C THR A 238 0.06 -1.39 -6.76
N ALA A 239 0.19 -2.71 -6.60
CA ALA A 239 0.65 -3.60 -7.67
C ALA A 239 -0.24 -3.52 -8.92
N ASP A 240 -1.56 -3.46 -8.72
CA ASP A 240 -2.53 -3.34 -9.80
C ASP A 240 -2.45 -1.97 -10.48
N ILE A 241 -2.38 -0.88 -9.70
CA ILE A 241 -2.26 0.49 -10.23
C ILE A 241 -1.02 0.63 -11.12
N LEU A 242 0.11 0.07 -10.69
CA LEU A 242 1.40 0.20 -11.36
C LEU A 242 1.64 -0.87 -12.44
N GLY A 243 0.76 -1.87 -12.55
CA GLY A 243 0.93 -2.99 -13.48
C GLY A 243 2.19 -3.79 -13.18
N MET A 244 2.40 -4.14 -11.90
CA MET A 244 3.58 -4.88 -11.43
C MET A 244 3.55 -6.37 -11.76
N GLU A 245 2.36 -6.92 -12.02
CA GLU A 245 2.16 -8.31 -12.43
C GLU A 245 1.78 -8.40 -13.91
N ASP A 246 2.22 -9.46 -14.58
CA ASP A 246 1.84 -9.78 -15.97
C ASP A 246 0.49 -10.49 -16.04
N LYS A 247 -0.54 -9.86 -15.47
CA LYS A 247 -1.89 -10.42 -15.44
C LYS A 247 -2.90 -9.39 -15.90
N LYS A 248 -4.00 -9.91 -16.46
CA LYS A 248 -5.13 -9.06 -16.81
C LYS A 248 -5.72 -8.47 -15.51
N PRO A 249 -5.79 -7.13 -15.38
CA PRO A 249 -6.33 -6.52 -14.18
C PRO A 249 -7.84 -6.81 -14.03
N ALA A 250 -8.34 -6.80 -12.79
CA ALA A 250 -9.76 -6.89 -12.52
C ALA A 250 -10.54 -5.75 -13.20
N LYS A 251 -11.83 -5.95 -13.48
CA LYS A 251 -12.65 -4.98 -14.24
C LYS A 251 -12.65 -3.56 -13.66
N PHE A 252 -12.55 -3.43 -12.34
CA PHE A 252 -12.58 -2.14 -11.66
C PHE A 252 -11.20 -1.45 -11.56
N VAL A 253 -10.13 -2.15 -11.94
CA VAL A 253 -8.77 -1.61 -11.89
C VAL A 253 -8.51 -0.80 -13.14
N LYS A 254 -7.95 0.40 -12.94
CA LYS A 254 -7.28 1.17 -13.99
C LYS A 254 -5.78 1.12 -13.73
N GLN A 255 -5.03 0.58 -14.68
CA GLN A 255 -3.58 0.64 -14.66
C GLN A 255 -3.11 2.02 -15.11
N TYR A 256 -2.21 2.63 -14.35
CA TYR A 256 -1.57 3.91 -14.66
C TYR A 256 -0.15 3.72 -15.21
N MET A 257 0.39 2.51 -15.11
CA MET A 257 1.70 2.12 -15.64
C MET A 257 1.69 0.63 -16.02
N HIS A 258 2.65 0.22 -16.85
CA HIS A 258 2.96 -1.18 -17.15
C HIS A 258 4.37 -1.51 -16.63
N PHE A 259 4.51 -1.57 -15.30
CA PHE A 259 5.81 -1.74 -14.64
C PHE A 259 6.47 -3.07 -14.98
N HIS A 260 5.72 -4.19 -14.97
CA HIS A 260 6.26 -5.53 -15.20
C HIS A 260 7.08 -5.62 -16.50
N GLY A 261 6.50 -5.17 -17.62
CA GLY A 261 7.21 -5.21 -18.90
C GLY A 261 8.43 -4.31 -18.96
N GLN A 262 8.39 -3.14 -18.30
CA GLN A 262 9.55 -2.23 -18.26
C GLN A 262 10.67 -2.82 -17.39
N ALA A 263 10.33 -3.41 -16.25
CA ALA A 263 11.29 -4.08 -15.38
C ALA A 263 11.91 -5.30 -16.07
N LYS A 264 11.10 -6.13 -16.73
CA LYS A 264 11.58 -7.27 -17.52
C LYS A 264 12.57 -6.82 -18.59
N LEU A 265 12.22 -5.83 -19.40
CA LEU A 265 13.10 -5.32 -20.45
C LEU A 265 14.42 -4.77 -19.89
N ALA A 266 14.37 -4.06 -18.76
CA ALA A 266 15.58 -3.55 -18.10
C ALA A 266 16.51 -4.69 -17.66
N LEU A 267 15.96 -5.78 -17.12
CA LEU A 267 16.73 -6.96 -16.72
C LEU A 267 17.27 -7.75 -17.92
N GLU A 268 16.51 -7.84 -19.02
CA GLU A 268 16.97 -8.43 -20.28
C GLU A 268 18.17 -7.65 -20.83
N ASN A 269 18.07 -6.32 -20.91
CA ASN A 269 19.16 -5.46 -21.36
C ASN A 269 20.41 -5.61 -20.47
N TYR A 270 20.23 -5.59 -19.14
CA TYR A 270 21.35 -5.81 -18.22
C TYR A 270 22.03 -7.17 -18.44
N ASN A 271 21.23 -8.24 -18.59
CA ASN A 271 21.74 -9.58 -18.89
C ASN A 271 22.54 -9.61 -20.20
N ASP A 272 22.08 -8.91 -21.23
CA ASP A 272 22.73 -8.88 -22.54
C ASP A 272 24.02 -8.06 -22.51
N GLU A 273 24.05 -6.95 -21.78
CA GLU A 273 25.28 -6.17 -21.56
C GLU A 273 26.33 -6.95 -20.75
N VAL A 274 25.91 -7.72 -19.73
CA VAL A 274 26.82 -8.61 -18.99
C VAL A 274 27.38 -9.71 -19.88
N LYS A 275 26.53 -10.38 -20.67
CA LYS A 275 26.95 -11.49 -21.55
C LYS A 275 27.85 -11.05 -22.70
N SER A 276 27.63 -9.85 -23.22
CA SER A 276 28.48 -9.26 -24.27
C SER A 276 29.77 -8.64 -23.72
N GLY A 277 29.90 -8.49 -22.40
CA GLY A 277 31.01 -7.79 -21.76
C GLY A 277 30.94 -6.27 -21.91
N ALA A 278 29.81 -5.72 -22.38
CA ALA A 278 29.59 -4.28 -22.44
C ALA A 278 29.42 -3.65 -21.04
N TYR A 279 28.82 -4.40 -20.10
CA TYR A 279 28.73 -4.01 -18.70
C TYR A 279 29.58 -4.95 -17.81
N PRO A 280 30.33 -4.39 -16.83
CA PRO A 280 30.53 -2.96 -16.60
C PRO A 280 31.51 -2.34 -17.60
N ASP A 281 31.19 -1.14 -18.12
CA ASP A 281 32.20 -0.31 -18.78
C ASP A 281 33.35 0.02 -17.80
N PRO A 282 34.61 -0.40 -18.06
CA PRO A 282 35.71 -0.21 -17.13
C PRO A 282 36.10 1.26 -16.87
N ASN A 283 35.80 2.16 -17.80
CA ASN A 283 36.11 3.59 -17.67
C ASN A 283 35.03 4.34 -16.87
N HIS A 284 33.78 3.91 -16.97
CA HIS A 284 32.64 4.56 -16.30
C HIS A 284 32.31 3.94 -14.95
N HIS A 285 32.33 2.62 -14.85
CA HIS A 285 31.93 1.87 -13.66
C HIS A 285 33.12 1.24 -12.92
N GLY A 286 34.28 1.13 -13.56
CA GLY A 286 35.49 0.56 -12.97
C GLY A 286 36.26 1.54 -12.08
N TYR A 287 36.99 0.98 -11.11
CA TYR A 287 37.90 1.75 -10.27
C TYR A 287 39.32 1.71 -10.85
N LYS A 288 40.01 2.85 -10.86
CA LYS A 288 41.38 2.96 -11.36
C LYS A 288 42.38 2.47 -10.31
N MET A 289 43.42 1.79 -10.76
CA MET A 289 44.56 1.38 -9.93
C MET A 289 45.83 2.14 -10.36
N ASN A 290 46.68 2.51 -9.40
CA ASN A 290 48.00 3.05 -9.70
C ASN A 290 48.84 1.99 -10.42
N SER A 291 49.40 2.35 -11.57
CA SER A 291 50.21 1.47 -12.42
C SER A 291 51.44 0.90 -11.71
N GLU A 292 52.07 1.63 -10.79
CA GLU A 292 53.21 1.13 -10.01
C GLU A 292 52.79 -0.01 -9.07
N VAL A 293 51.62 0.12 -8.43
CA VAL A 293 51.09 -0.92 -7.57
C VAL A 293 50.72 -2.16 -8.41
N LEU A 294 50.11 -1.96 -9.58
CA LEU A 294 49.82 -3.05 -10.50
C LEU A 294 51.08 -3.79 -10.95
N ASN A 295 52.17 -3.08 -11.23
CA ASN A 295 53.43 -3.70 -11.63
C ASN A 295 54.05 -4.53 -10.49
N LYS A 296 54.07 -4.01 -9.26
CA LYS A 296 54.54 -4.78 -8.09
C LYS A 296 53.73 -6.05 -7.86
N VAL A 297 52.41 -6.01 -8.06
CA VAL A 297 51.56 -7.21 -7.97
C VAL A 297 51.91 -8.22 -9.07
N LYS A 298 52.17 -7.77 -10.30
CA LYS A 298 52.61 -8.65 -11.39
C LYS A 298 53.96 -9.32 -11.08
N GLU A 299 54.92 -8.57 -10.56
CA GLU A 299 56.22 -9.11 -10.13
C GLU A 299 56.04 -10.18 -9.04
N TYR A 300 55.23 -9.90 -8.02
CA TYR A 300 54.94 -10.86 -6.95
C TYR A 300 54.34 -12.18 -7.48
N LEU A 301 53.36 -12.10 -8.40
CA LEU A 301 52.74 -13.30 -8.98
C LEU A 301 53.74 -14.12 -9.80
N SER A 302 54.58 -13.47 -10.59
CA SER A 302 55.60 -14.17 -11.39
C SER A 302 56.62 -14.93 -10.53
N GLN A 303 56.94 -14.43 -9.34
CA GLN A 303 57.83 -15.11 -8.40
C GLN A 303 57.18 -16.34 -7.76
N GLN A 304 55.85 -16.33 -7.56
CA GLN A 304 55.10 -17.45 -6.99
C GLN A 304 54.91 -18.62 -7.97
N ASP A 305 54.66 -18.33 -9.25
CA ASP A 305 54.51 -19.37 -10.28
C ASP A 305 55.82 -20.15 -10.48
N ILE A 306 56.97 -19.50 -10.29
CA ILE A 306 58.30 -20.14 -10.33
C ILE A 306 58.48 -21.09 -9.14
N THR A 307 58.02 -20.73 -7.93
CA THR A 307 58.13 -21.61 -6.75
C THR A 307 57.12 -22.76 -6.69
N ASN A 308 56.03 -22.71 -7.46
CA ASN A 308 55.02 -23.79 -7.51
C ASN A 308 55.22 -24.76 -8.70
N SER A 309 56.27 -24.56 -9.51
CA SER A 309 56.61 -25.40 -10.66
C SER A 309 57.90 -26.21 -10.48
N GLU A 310 58.51 -26.18 -9.29
CA GLU A 310 59.55 -27.10 -8.79
C GLU A 310 58.96 -28.18 -7.89
#